data_AF-A0A953JR64-F1
#
_entry.id   AF-A0A953JR64-F1
#
_cell.length_a   1.000
_cell.length_b   1.000
_cell.length_c   1.000
_cell.angle_alpha   90.00
_cell.angle_beta   90.00
_cell.angle_gamma   90.00
#
_symmetry.space_group_name_H-M   'P 1'
#
loop_
_entity.id
_entity.type
_entity.pdbx_description
1 polymer ?
#
loop_
_entity_poly.entity_id
_entity_poly.type
_entity_poly.pdbx_seq_one_letter_code
_entity_poly.pdbx_strand_id
1 'polypeptide(L)'
;MRRLWMTWSATVLVVSAITAGACTEQRIDESLGSPAPSDRSGAPPTSAPGADFVAAVASVDTSTLRLGAPFNTQFLRVQFLAAGLDAAEAACAADRVAASVGPDFGDRPVSEVMSGIGITPDVMLPCVPIARMSQLAAAGGGADLARVPPDLLRSTLTELASAGFEEAGLTAVEATCLAERVVGGADVDELADLGATFSLSVDRAAAELRACVSPERANQLGG
;
A
#
# COMPACT_ATOMS: atom_id res chain seq x y z
N MET A 1 4.22 38.68 26.60
CA MET A 1 4.18 37.23 26.84
C MET A 1 4.15 36.52 25.49
N ARG A 2 5.29 35.98 25.04
CA ARG A 2 5.39 35.25 23.77
C ARG A 2 4.84 33.84 23.97
N ARG A 3 3.70 33.51 23.35
CA ARG A 3 3.15 32.14 23.30
C ARG A 3 3.94 31.37 22.25
N LEU A 4 4.76 30.41 22.67
CA LEU A 4 5.27 29.36 21.80
C LEU A 4 4.08 28.49 21.38
N TRP A 5 3.68 28.59 20.12
CA TRP A 5 2.74 27.64 19.53
C TRP A 5 3.53 26.37 19.18
N MET A 6 3.19 25.25 19.81
CA MET A 6 3.60 23.93 19.37
C MET A 6 2.94 23.66 18.02
N THR A 7 3.68 23.93 16.95
CA THR A 7 3.39 23.42 15.62
C THR A 7 3.36 21.90 15.69
N TRP A 8 2.18 21.32 15.58
CA TRP A 8 2.01 19.89 15.30
C TRP A 8 2.65 19.63 13.93
N SER A 9 3.92 19.25 13.92
CA SER A 9 4.55 18.72 12.71
C SER A 9 4.10 17.28 12.63
N ALA A 10 3.08 17.02 11.82
CA ALA A 10 2.76 15.68 11.34
C ALA A 10 3.86 15.25 10.36
N THR A 11 5.06 15.02 10.90
CA THR A 11 6.16 14.41 10.16
C THR A 11 5.93 12.90 10.23
N VAL A 12 4.93 12.41 9.50
CA VAL A 12 4.80 10.98 9.23
C VAL A 12 5.84 10.65 8.16
N LEU A 13 6.67 9.67 8.50
CA LEU A 13 7.91 9.31 7.82
C LEU A 13 7.70 8.95 6.35
N VAL A 14 8.33 9.72 5.48
CA VAL A 14 8.68 9.30 4.11
C VAL A 14 9.82 8.30 4.24
N VAL A 15 9.54 7.00 4.07
CA VAL A 15 10.60 6.00 3.85
C VAL A 15 10.79 5.87 2.34
N SER A 16 11.69 6.71 1.80
CA SER A 16 12.29 6.47 0.50
C SER A 16 13.34 5.38 0.63
N ALA A 17 13.17 4.26 -0.08
CA ALA A 17 14.23 3.29 -0.33
C ALA A 17 14.21 2.86 -1.80
N ILE A 18 14.61 3.78 -2.69
CA ILE A 18 15.10 3.39 -4.01
C ILE A 18 16.54 2.89 -3.80
N THR A 19 16.75 1.58 -3.90
CA THR A 19 18.08 1.04 -4.16
C THR A 19 18.09 0.43 -5.56
N ALA A 20 18.41 1.29 -6.53
CA ALA A 20 18.84 0.87 -7.85
C ALA A 20 20.34 0.56 -7.80
N GLY A 21 20.72 -0.65 -8.22
CA GLY A 21 21.97 -0.90 -8.93
C GLY A 21 23.19 -1.32 -8.11
N ALA A 22 23.52 -2.60 -8.16
CA ALA A 22 24.89 -3.07 -8.36
C ALA A 22 24.87 -4.48 -8.99
N CYS A 23 24.69 -4.53 -10.32
CA CYS A 23 25.16 -5.68 -11.10
C CYS A 23 26.69 -5.61 -11.11
N THR A 24 27.35 -6.43 -10.32
CA THR A 24 28.81 -6.58 -10.39
C THR A 24 29.14 -7.49 -11.57
N GLU A 25 29.58 -6.86 -12.67
CA GLU A 25 30.21 -7.49 -13.82
C GLU A 25 31.51 -8.18 -13.35
N GLN A 26 31.55 -9.50 -13.34
CA GLN A 26 32.81 -10.25 -13.17
C GLN A 26 33.22 -10.86 -14.51
N ARG A 27 33.96 -10.06 -15.29
CA ARG A 27 34.79 -10.59 -16.39
C ARG A 27 35.96 -11.36 -15.79
N ILE A 28 36.05 -12.65 -16.08
CA ILE A 28 37.32 -13.35 -16.22
C ILE A 28 37.23 -14.20 -17.49
N ASP A 29 38.05 -13.80 -18.46
CA ASP A 29 38.41 -14.50 -19.71
C ASP A 29 39.59 -15.46 -19.42
N GLU A 30 39.92 -16.31 -20.40
CA GLU A 30 40.95 -17.38 -20.43
C GLU A 30 40.52 -18.78 -19.90
N SER A 31 40.69 -19.90 -20.63
CA SER A 31 41.26 -20.13 -21.95
C SER A 31 41.02 -21.60 -22.39
N LEU A 32 40.73 -21.78 -23.69
CA LEU A 32 41.05 -22.92 -24.57
C LEU A 32 40.33 -24.29 -24.42
N GLY A 33 39.41 -24.51 -25.37
CA GLY A 33 38.99 -25.83 -25.84
C GLY A 33 37.82 -25.74 -26.84
N SER A 34 38.09 -25.66 -28.13
CA SER A 34 37.08 -25.79 -29.22
C SER A 34 37.46 -26.98 -30.12
N PRO A 35 36.59 -27.50 -31.02
CA PRO A 35 35.19 -27.14 -31.30
C PRO A 35 34.20 -28.34 -31.40
N ALA A 36 32.90 -28.09 -31.28
CA ALA A 36 31.89 -28.83 -32.06
C ALA A 36 30.61 -27.96 -32.19
N PRO A 37 30.01 -27.89 -33.39
CA PRO A 37 28.83 -27.06 -33.63
C PRO A 37 27.61 -27.80 -33.10
N SER A 38 26.78 -27.10 -32.32
CA SER A 38 25.42 -27.56 -32.07
C SER A 38 24.51 -26.36 -32.18
N ASP A 39 23.77 -26.38 -33.27
CA ASP A 39 22.55 -25.63 -33.48
C ASP A 39 21.74 -25.54 -32.18
N ARG A 40 21.69 -24.34 -31.61
CA ARG A 40 20.50 -23.88 -30.92
C ARG A 40 20.28 -22.45 -31.35
N SER A 41 19.36 -22.29 -32.30
CA SER A 41 18.57 -21.09 -32.44
C SER A 41 18.28 -20.53 -31.05
N GLY A 42 18.96 -19.43 -30.71
CA GLY A 42 18.57 -18.62 -29.59
C GLY A 42 17.23 -18.01 -29.95
N ALA A 43 16.15 -18.69 -29.57
CA ALA A 43 14.91 -17.98 -29.31
C ALA A 43 15.28 -16.80 -28.39
N PRO A 44 14.76 -15.59 -28.64
CA PRO A 44 14.92 -14.51 -27.66
C PRO A 44 14.44 -15.04 -26.30
N PRO A 45 15.03 -14.63 -25.17
CA PRO A 45 14.56 -15.07 -23.87
C PRO A 45 13.07 -14.78 -23.83
N THR A 46 12.24 -15.83 -23.86
CA THR A 46 10.82 -15.69 -23.60
C THR A 46 10.73 -15.17 -22.19
N SER A 47 10.47 -13.88 -22.04
CA SER A 47 10.08 -13.26 -20.77
C SER A 47 9.10 -14.22 -20.11
N ALA A 48 9.39 -14.62 -18.88
CA ALA A 48 8.49 -15.51 -18.16
C ALA A 48 7.08 -14.89 -18.21
N PRO A 49 6.02 -15.67 -18.54
CA PRO A 49 4.66 -15.16 -18.55
C PRO A 49 4.38 -14.38 -17.27
N GLY A 50 4.11 -13.07 -17.40
CA GLY A 50 3.89 -12.17 -16.27
C GLY A 50 5.07 -11.30 -15.81
N ALA A 51 6.24 -11.33 -16.46
CA ALA A 51 7.36 -10.43 -16.09
C ALA A 51 7.02 -8.94 -16.27
N ASP A 52 6.30 -8.61 -17.34
CA ASP A 52 5.85 -7.23 -17.61
C ASP A 52 4.65 -6.85 -16.73
N PHE A 53 3.80 -7.81 -16.36
CA PHE A 53 2.78 -7.63 -15.32
C PHE A 53 3.43 -7.32 -13.96
N VAL A 54 4.48 -8.05 -13.60
CA VAL A 54 5.28 -7.84 -12.39
C VAL A 54 5.87 -6.44 -12.39
N ALA A 55 6.39 -5.98 -13.54
CA ALA A 55 6.86 -4.60 -13.69
C ALA A 55 5.72 -3.58 -13.59
N ALA A 56 4.56 -3.85 -14.18
CA ALA A 56 3.38 -2.99 -14.10
C ALA A 56 2.90 -2.84 -12.65
N VAL A 57 2.71 -3.95 -11.93
CA VAL A 57 2.34 -3.96 -10.51
C VAL A 57 3.39 -3.25 -9.66
N ALA A 58 4.68 -3.49 -9.90
CA ALA A 58 5.77 -2.82 -9.19
C ALA A 58 5.80 -1.30 -9.43
N SER A 59 5.22 -0.84 -10.55
CA SER A 59 5.15 0.58 -10.92
C SER A 59 3.91 1.31 -10.40
N VAL A 60 2.92 0.59 -9.86
CA VAL A 60 1.70 1.20 -9.34
C VAL A 60 1.99 1.92 -8.02
N ASP A 61 1.83 3.24 -8.04
CA ASP A 61 1.84 4.07 -6.84
C ASP A 61 0.42 4.14 -6.24
N THR A 62 0.14 3.23 -5.31
CA THR A 62 -1.14 3.13 -4.59
C THR A 62 -1.49 4.40 -3.82
N SER A 63 -0.51 5.26 -3.51
CA SER A 63 -0.73 6.51 -2.78
C SER A 63 -1.46 7.57 -3.62
N THR A 64 -1.51 7.41 -4.94
CA THR A 64 -2.19 8.32 -5.86
C THR A 64 -3.64 7.94 -6.15
N LEU A 65 -4.06 6.73 -5.74
CA LEU A 65 -5.37 6.18 -6.03
C LEU A 65 -6.49 6.98 -5.36
N ARG A 66 -7.62 7.10 -6.06
CA ARG A 66 -8.85 7.77 -5.59
C ARG A 66 -9.96 6.74 -5.45
N LEU A 67 -10.15 6.25 -4.24
CA LEU A 67 -11.02 5.12 -3.93
C LEU A 67 -12.41 5.53 -3.41
N GLY A 68 -12.66 6.83 -3.31
CA GLY A 68 -13.95 7.35 -2.87
C GLY A 68 -14.06 7.53 -1.36
N ALA A 69 -15.16 8.20 -0.95
CA ALA A 69 -15.39 8.57 0.44
C ALA A 69 -15.52 7.36 1.40
N PRO A 70 -16.16 6.23 1.01
CA PRO A 70 -16.23 5.05 1.87
C PRO A 70 -14.84 4.52 2.24
N PHE A 71 -13.97 4.30 1.24
CA PHE A 71 -12.60 3.86 1.47
C PHE A 71 -11.83 4.87 2.31
N ASN A 72 -11.85 6.16 1.95
CA ASN A 72 -11.09 7.18 2.67
C ASN A 72 -11.51 7.27 4.14
N THR A 73 -12.80 7.07 4.44
CA THR A 73 -13.31 7.02 5.82
C THR A 73 -12.80 5.79 6.55
N GLN A 74 -12.87 4.61 5.92
CA GLN A 74 -12.34 3.36 6.49
C GLN A 74 -10.83 3.45 6.74
N PHE A 75 -10.09 4.04 5.81
CA PHE A 75 -8.65 4.25 5.89
C PHE A 75 -8.28 5.18 7.06
N LEU A 76 -9.02 6.28 7.27
CA LEU A 76 -8.84 7.12 8.46
C LEU A 76 -9.11 6.36 9.76
N ARG A 77 -10.14 5.49 9.81
CA ARG A 77 -10.40 4.67 11.00
C ARG A 77 -9.23 3.76 11.33
N VAL A 78 -8.62 3.11 10.33
CA VAL A 78 -7.41 2.31 10.50
C VAL A 78 -6.27 3.16 11.08
N GLN A 79 -6.01 4.34 10.51
CA GLN A 79 -4.96 5.24 10.99
C GLN A 79 -5.19 5.69 12.44
N PHE A 80 -6.44 6.02 12.80
CA PHE A 80 -6.79 6.43 14.16
C PHE A 80 -6.65 5.30 15.17
N LEU A 81 -7.08 4.08 14.83
CA LEU A 81 -6.87 2.90 15.66
C LEU A 81 -5.38 2.62 15.86
N ALA A 82 -4.59 2.72 14.79
CA ALA A 82 -3.14 2.56 14.87
C ALA A 82 -2.49 3.63 15.77
N ALA A 83 -3.00 4.86 15.73
CA ALA A 83 -2.60 5.95 16.62
C ALA A 83 -3.06 5.76 18.08
N GLY A 84 -3.84 4.72 18.38
CA GLY A 84 -4.25 4.34 19.73
C GLY A 84 -5.62 4.83 20.18
N LEU A 85 -6.43 5.40 19.27
CA LEU A 85 -7.83 5.70 19.54
C LEU A 85 -8.60 4.39 19.69
N ASP A 86 -9.63 4.38 20.52
CA ASP A 86 -10.57 3.26 20.54
C ASP A 86 -11.52 3.29 19.32
N ALA A 87 -12.33 2.24 19.16
CA ALA A 87 -13.22 2.08 18.02
C ALA A 87 -14.27 3.21 17.89
N ALA A 88 -14.79 3.72 19.01
CA ALA A 88 -15.79 4.79 19.00
C ALA A 88 -15.14 6.15 18.70
N GLU A 89 -13.99 6.42 19.31
CA GLU A 89 -13.14 7.59 19.04
C GLU A 89 -12.75 7.65 17.56
N ALA A 90 -12.24 6.54 17.01
CA ALA A 90 -11.80 6.45 15.62
C ALA A 90 -12.95 6.61 14.62
N ALA A 91 -14.10 5.97 14.87
CA ALA A 91 -15.28 6.11 14.02
C ALA A 91 -15.79 7.56 14.00
N CYS A 92 -15.95 8.17 15.17
CA CYS A 92 -16.38 9.55 15.30
C CYS A 92 -15.40 10.51 14.58
N ALA A 93 -14.09 10.34 14.82
CA ALA A 93 -13.06 11.19 14.23
C ALA A 93 -13.05 11.10 12.70
N ALA A 94 -13.11 9.89 12.14
CA ALA A 94 -13.14 9.69 10.70
C ALA A 94 -14.37 10.34 10.04
N ASP A 95 -15.55 10.17 10.65
CA ASP A 95 -16.80 10.75 10.14
C ASP A 95 -16.76 12.29 10.21
N ARG A 96 -16.16 12.85 11.27
CA ARG A 96 -15.97 14.30 11.42
C ARG A 96 -14.99 14.87 10.41
N VAL A 97 -13.89 14.18 10.12
CA VAL A 97 -12.92 14.57 9.10
C VAL A 97 -13.58 14.53 7.71
N ALA A 98 -14.27 13.44 7.38
CA ALA A 98 -15.00 13.34 6.11
C ALA A 98 -16.02 14.48 5.96
N ALA A 99 -16.75 14.80 7.03
CA ALA A 99 -17.71 15.91 7.04
C ALA A 99 -17.04 17.30 6.95
N SER A 100 -15.85 17.50 7.53
CA SER A 100 -15.14 18.79 7.51
C SER A 100 -14.52 19.06 6.14
N VAL A 101 -13.99 18.04 5.48
CA VAL A 101 -13.46 18.13 4.11
C VAL A 101 -14.60 18.26 3.10
N GLY A 102 -15.74 17.61 3.35
CA GLY A 102 -16.95 17.76 2.58
C GLY A 102 -16.98 16.89 1.31
N PRO A 103 -17.67 17.32 0.24
CA PRO A 103 -17.95 16.48 -0.92
C PRO A 103 -16.69 16.02 -1.65
N ASP A 104 -15.62 16.82 -1.62
CA ASP A 104 -14.35 16.52 -2.27
C ASP A 104 -13.57 15.40 -1.56
N PHE A 105 -13.99 14.95 -0.37
CA PHE A 105 -13.26 13.95 0.41
C PHE A 105 -13.05 12.65 -0.35
N GLY A 106 -14.03 12.22 -1.15
CA GLY A 106 -13.91 11.00 -1.95
C GLY A 106 -12.96 11.11 -3.13
N ASP A 107 -12.71 12.33 -3.61
CA ASP A 107 -11.79 12.57 -4.72
C ASP A 107 -10.34 12.66 -4.23
N ARG A 108 -10.08 12.65 -2.92
CA ARG A 108 -8.72 12.79 -2.39
C ARG A 108 -7.90 11.52 -2.64
N PRO A 109 -6.66 11.65 -3.12
CA PRO A 109 -5.76 10.51 -3.22
C PRO A 109 -5.40 9.98 -1.83
N VAL A 110 -5.09 8.68 -1.74
CA VAL A 110 -4.74 8.01 -0.47
C VAL A 110 -3.62 8.75 0.29
N SER A 111 -2.62 9.29 -0.43
CA SER A 111 -1.53 10.10 0.13
C SER A 111 -2.01 11.34 0.89
N GLU A 112 -3.02 12.05 0.39
CA GLU A 112 -3.59 13.21 1.10
C GLU A 112 -4.32 12.75 2.37
N VAL A 113 -5.04 11.63 2.31
CA VAL A 113 -5.72 11.06 3.48
C VAL A 113 -4.71 10.57 4.53
N MET A 114 -3.60 9.98 4.09
CA MET A 114 -2.48 9.54 4.94
C MET A 114 -1.76 10.72 5.59
N SER A 115 -1.62 11.84 4.88
CA SER A 115 -1.02 13.06 5.41
C SER A 115 -1.89 13.75 6.49
N GLY A 116 -3.10 13.23 6.73
CA GLY A 116 -4.01 13.73 7.74
C GLY A 116 -4.84 14.92 7.28
N ILE A 117 -5.27 14.92 6.02
CA ILE A 117 -6.19 15.94 5.50
C ILE A 117 -7.41 16.08 6.41
N GLY A 118 -7.76 17.32 6.77
CA GLY A 118 -8.92 17.63 7.62
C GLY A 118 -8.77 17.22 9.10
N ILE A 119 -7.63 16.65 9.51
CA ILE A 119 -7.33 16.35 10.92
C ILE A 119 -6.85 17.63 11.61
N THR A 120 -7.80 18.40 12.15
CA THR A 120 -7.52 19.57 12.99
C THR A 120 -8.00 19.33 14.43
N PRO A 121 -7.42 20.00 15.44
CA PRO A 121 -7.88 19.88 16.82
C PRO A 121 -9.39 20.14 16.97
N ASP A 122 -9.91 21.17 16.32
CA ASP A 122 -11.33 21.54 16.30
C ASP A 122 -12.25 20.44 15.72
N VAL A 123 -11.78 19.67 14.74
CA VAL A 123 -12.49 18.52 14.18
C VAL A 123 -12.42 17.30 15.11
N MET A 124 -11.29 17.10 15.80
CA MET A 124 -11.02 15.93 16.65
C MET A 124 -11.61 16.06 18.06
N LEU A 125 -11.61 17.26 18.65
CA LEU A 125 -12.02 17.55 20.02
C LEU A 125 -13.43 17.05 20.40
N PRO A 126 -14.44 17.07 19.50
CA PRO A 126 -15.76 16.51 19.78
C PRO A 126 -15.75 14.99 19.99
N CYS A 127 -14.73 14.29 19.47
CA CYS A 127 -14.61 12.83 19.51
C CYS A 127 -13.58 12.37 20.54
N VAL A 128 -12.48 13.12 20.69
CA VAL A 128 -11.34 12.76 21.53
C VAL A 128 -11.05 13.89 22.52
N PRO A 129 -11.31 13.68 23.82
CA PRO A 129 -11.03 14.69 24.83
C PRO A 129 -9.55 15.09 24.88
N ILE A 130 -9.24 16.33 25.26
CA ILE A 130 -7.86 16.83 25.38
C ILE A 130 -6.99 15.93 26.27
N ALA A 131 -7.55 15.47 27.40
CA ALA A 131 -6.84 14.57 28.31
C ALA A 131 -6.43 13.27 27.60
N ARG A 132 -7.28 12.74 26.71
CA ARG A 132 -7.01 11.54 25.92
C ARG A 132 -5.92 11.81 24.88
N MET A 133 -6.01 12.92 24.14
CA MET A 133 -4.96 13.30 23.18
C MET A 133 -3.59 13.45 23.85
N SER A 134 -3.53 14.04 25.05
CA SER A 134 -2.29 14.16 25.83
C SER A 134 -1.74 12.81 26.27
N GLN A 135 -2.60 11.84 26.64
CA GLN A 135 -2.17 10.49 26.97
C GLN A 135 -1.56 9.77 25.76
N LEU A 136 -2.21 9.88 24.60
CA LEU A 136 -1.72 9.29 23.35
C LEU A 136 -0.37 9.89 22.94
N ALA A 137 -0.22 11.21 23.05
CA ALA A 137 1.06 11.87 22.78
C ALA A 137 2.17 11.40 23.76
N ALA A 138 1.83 11.20 25.04
CA ALA A 138 2.77 10.72 26.05
C ALA A 138 3.16 9.23 25.87
N ALA A 139 2.30 8.42 25.25
CA ALA A 139 2.56 7.01 24.97
C ALA A 139 3.58 6.78 23.81
N GLY A 140 4.04 7.86 23.17
CA GLY A 140 4.88 7.80 21.97
C GLY A 140 4.00 7.69 20.73
N GLY A 141 3.87 8.78 19.98
CA GLY A 141 2.94 8.95 18.86
C GLY A 141 3.25 8.13 17.59
N GLY A 142 3.68 6.88 17.73
CA GLY A 142 3.85 5.95 16.61
C GLY A 142 2.55 5.22 16.28
N ALA A 143 2.26 5.10 14.99
CA ALA A 143 1.22 4.21 14.50
C ALA A 143 1.61 2.75 14.82
N ASP A 144 0.70 2.01 15.44
CA ASP A 144 0.86 0.62 15.84
C ASP A 144 -0.28 -0.20 15.22
N LEU A 145 0.00 -0.85 14.09
CA LEU A 145 -1.00 -1.62 13.35
C LEU A 145 -1.52 -2.84 14.13
N ALA A 146 -0.82 -3.28 15.18
CA ALA A 146 -1.33 -4.34 16.06
C ALA A 146 -2.57 -3.90 16.86
N ARG A 147 -2.87 -2.60 16.93
CA ARG A 147 -4.10 -2.06 17.54
C ARG A 147 -5.31 -2.12 16.60
N VAL A 148 -5.10 -2.36 15.31
CA VAL A 148 -6.15 -2.41 14.31
C VAL A 148 -6.74 -3.82 14.27
N PRO A 149 -8.08 -3.98 14.30
CA PRO A 149 -8.71 -5.28 14.10
C PRO A 149 -8.23 -5.92 12.79
N PRO A 150 -7.75 -7.17 12.80
CA PRO A 150 -7.17 -7.81 11.62
C PRO A 150 -8.10 -7.82 10.41
N ASP A 151 -9.41 -8.01 10.63
CA ASP A 151 -10.39 -8.04 9.54
C ASP A 151 -10.56 -6.67 8.87
N LEU A 152 -10.50 -5.59 9.66
CA LEU A 152 -10.55 -4.22 9.14
C LEU A 152 -9.28 -3.86 8.37
N LEU A 153 -8.12 -4.26 8.89
CA LEU A 153 -6.84 -4.06 8.19
C LEU A 153 -6.84 -4.84 6.87
N ARG A 154 -7.24 -6.11 6.91
CA ARG A 154 -7.34 -6.99 5.74
C ARG A 154 -8.31 -6.42 4.71
N SER A 155 -9.52 -6.03 5.09
CA SER A 155 -10.50 -5.46 4.14
C SER A 155 -9.97 -4.19 3.47
N THR A 156 -9.31 -3.31 4.24
CA THR A 156 -8.74 -2.07 3.73
C THR A 156 -7.60 -2.33 2.74
N LEU A 157 -6.71 -3.27 3.08
CA LEU A 157 -5.58 -3.64 2.22
C LEU A 157 -6.05 -4.40 0.97
N THR A 158 -7.06 -5.25 1.06
CA THR A 158 -7.65 -5.93 -0.10
C THR A 158 -8.27 -4.92 -1.07
N GLU A 159 -9.00 -3.93 -0.58
CA GLU A 159 -9.61 -2.90 -1.43
C GLU A 159 -8.54 -2.03 -2.11
N LEU A 160 -7.51 -1.62 -1.37
CA LEU A 160 -6.36 -0.89 -1.92
C LEU A 160 -5.61 -1.72 -2.96
N ALA A 161 -5.37 -3.00 -2.68
CA ALA A 161 -4.69 -3.92 -3.57
C ALA A 161 -5.50 -4.16 -4.85
N SER A 162 -6.81 -4.36 -4.75
CA SER A 162 -7.69 -4.55 -5.91
C SER A 162 -7.60 -3.34 -6.84
N ALA A 163 -7.75 -2.12 -6.31
CA ALA A 163 -7.64 -0.92 -7.13
C ALA A 163 -6.24 -0.75 -7.73
N GLY A 164 -5.18 -1.07 -6.99
CA GLY A 164 -3.81 -1.06 -7.52
C GLY A 164 -3.63 -2.04 -8.67
N PHE A 165 -4.21 -3.24 -8.57
CA PHE A 165 -4.20 -4.21 -9.66
C PHE A 165 -5.06 -3.77 -10.85
N GLU A 166 -6.22 -3.16 -10.64
CA GLU A 166 -7.01 -2.59 -11.73
C GLU A 166 -6.23 -1.51 -12.49
N GLU A 167 -5.50 -0.64 -11.77
CA GLU A 167 -4.61 0.36 -12.38
C GLU A 167 -3.47 -0.29 -13.20
N ALA A 168 -3.01 -1.47 -12.78
CA ALA A 168 -2.05 -2.29 -13.54
C ALA A 168 -2.67 -2.98 -14.77
N GLY A 169 -3.96 -2.79 -15.06
CA GLY A 169 -4.64 -3.26 -16.27
C GLY A 169 -5.49 -4.53 -16.11
N LEU A 170 -5.68 -5.01 -14.89
CA LEU A 170 -6.53 -6.16 -14.58
C LEU A 170 -8.00 -5.73 -14.64
N THR A 171 -8.88 -6.69 -14.96
CA THR A 171 -10.31 -6.47 -14.75
C THR A 171 -10.63 -6.51 -13.26
N ALA A 172 -11.73 -5.86 -12.84
CA ALA A 172 -12.16 -5.85 -11.44
C ALA A 172 -12.27 -7.26 -10.82
N VAL A 173 -12.70 -8.26 -11.60
CA VAL A 173 -12.80 -9.66 -11.13
C VAL A 173 -11.43 -10.28 -10.90
N GLU A 174 -10.49 -10.08 -11.82
CA GLU A 174 -9.12 -10.59 -11.71
C GLU A 174 -8.37 -9.91 -10.56
N ALA A 175 -8.54 -8.59 -10.44
CA ALA A 175 -7.95 -7.77 -9.39
C ALA A 175 -8.47 -8.16 -8.00
N THR A 176 -9.78 -8.35 -7.85
CA THR A 176 -10.38 -8.80 -6.59
C THR A 176 -9.86 -10.18 -6.20
N CYS A 177 -9.86 -11.13 -7.15
CA CYS A 177 -9.32 -12.47 -6.91
C CYS A 177 -7.85 -12.41 -6.45
N LEU A 178 -7.04 -11.61 -7.13
CA LEU A 178 -5.62 -11.50 -6.81
C LEU A 178 -5.40 -10.83 -5.46
N ALA A 179 -6.12 -9.73 -5.18
CA ALA A 179 -6.07 -9.02 -3.91
C ALA A 179 -6.46 -9.92 -2.73
N GLU A 180 -7.54 -10.69 -2.84
CA GLU A 180 -7.97 -11.63 -1.81
C GLU A 180 -6.92 -12.70 -1.52
N ARG A 181 -6.19 -13.18 -2.54
CA ARG A 181 -5.16 -14.21 -2.37
C ARG A 181 -3.85 -13.64 -1.82
N VAL A 182 -3.44 -12.46 -2.29
CA VAL A 182 -2.24 -11.75 -1.82
C VAL A 182 -2.41 -11.32 -0.37
N VAL A 183 -3.53 -10.66 -0.05
CA VAL A 183 -3.78 -10.10 1.30
C VAL A 183 -4.35 -11.16 2.25
N GLY A 184 -5.21 -12.06 1.77
CA GLY A 184 -5.82 -13.12 2.59
C GLY A 184 -4.82 -14.20 3.02
N GLY A 185 -3.72 -14.38 2.27
CA GLY A 185 -2.64 -15.27 2.69
C GLY A 185 -1.69 -14.64 3.73
N ALA A 186 -1.77 -13.33 3.96
CA ALA A 186 -0.85 -12.64 4.84
C ALA A 186 -1.22 -12.84 6.32
N ASP A 187 -0.21 -13.09 7.16
CA ASP A 187 -0.39 -13.10 8.61
C ASP A 187 -0.45 -11.66 9.17
N VAL A 188 -0.64 -11.53 10.49
CA VAL A 188 -0.84 -10.21 11.12
C VAL A 188 0.40 -9.33 11.02
N ASP A 189 1.60 -9.92 11.10
CA ASP A 189 2.85 -9.18 11.01
C ASP A 189 3.11 -8.74 9.57
N GLU A 190 2.84 -9.62 8.60
CA GLU A 190 2.90 -9.30 7.17
C GLU A 190 1.87 -8.23 6.76
N LEU A 191 0.65 -8.26 7.31
CA LEU A 191 -0.36 -7.22 7.09
C LEU A 191 0.08 -5.86 7.65
N ALA A 192 0.81 -5.86 8.77
CA ALA A 192 1.38 -4.64 9.32
C ALA A 192 2.46 -4.05 8.39
N ASP A 193 3.35 -4.89 7.85
CA ASP A 193 4.38 -4.44 6.91
C ASP A 193 3.78 -3.93 5.58
N LEU A 194 2.76 -4.63 5.06
CA LEU A 194 2.01 -4.18 3.87
C LEU A 194 1.28 -2.86 4.13
N GLY A 195 0.69 -2.69 5.31
CA GLY A 195 0.03 -1.46 5.72
C GLY A 195 0.97 -0.29 6.01
N ALA A 196 2.23 -0.56 6.38
CA ALA A 196 3.22 0.48 6.63
C ALA A 196 3.83 1.02 5.33
N THR A 197 4.02 0.15 4.33
CA THR A 197 4.68 0.50 3.06
C THR A 197 3.70 0.84 1.95
N PHE A 198 2.44 0.41 2.07
CA PHE A 198 1.42 0.48 1.00
C PHE A 198 1.89 -0.13 -0.33
N SER A 199 2.96 -0.93 -0.28
CA SER A 199 3.55 -1.58 -1.43
C SER A 199 2.98 -2.98 -1.52
N LEU A 200 2.41 -3.32 -2.67
CA LEU A 200 2.00 -4.68 -2.95
C LEU A 200 3.25 -5.53 -3.10
N SER A 201 3.31 -6.67 -2.40
CA SER A 201 4.40 -7.63 -2.58
C SER A 201 4.32 -8.20 -3.99
N VAL A 202 5.20 -7.70 -4.86
CA VAL A 202 5.24 -8.04 -6.29
C VAL A 202 5.47 -9.54 -6.48
N ASP A 203 6.36 -10.14 -5.67
CA ASP A 203 6.66 -11.57 -5.73
C ASP A 203 5.44 -12.42 -5.35
N ARG A 204 4.66 -11.97 -4.34
CA ARG A 204 3.43 -12.65 -3.93
C ARG A 204 2.33 -12.51 -4.97
N ALA A 205 2.16 -11.32 -5.55
CA ALA A 205 1.24 -11.09 -6.64
C ALA A 205 1.59 -11.98 -7.85
N ALA A 206 2.86 -12.10 -8.20
CA ALA A 206 3.34 -12.95 -9.29
C ALA A 206 3.03 -14.44 -9.04
N ALA A 207 3.25 -14.92 -7.82
CA ALA A 207 2.98 -16.30 -7.44
C ALA A 207 1.50 -16.67 -7.56
N GLU A 208 0.61 -15.73 -7.19
CA GLU A 208 -0.83 -15.98 -7.14
C GLU A 208 -1.57 -15.63 -8.44
N LEU A 209 -0.92 -14.90 -9.36
CA LEU A 209 -1.49 -14.42 -10.62
C LEU A 209 -2.17 -15.53 -11.43
N ARG A 210 -1.51 -16.68 -11.55
CA ARG A 210 -1.97 -17.79 -12.42
C ARG A 210 -3.26 -18.45 -11.96
N ALA A 211 -3.67 -18.27 -10.70
CA ALA A 211 -4.95 -18.79 -10.24
C ALA A 211 -6.12 -17.84 -10.55
N CYS A 212 -5.83 -16.56 -10.82
CA CYS A 212 -6.83 -15.53 -11.04
C CYS A 212 -6.91 -15.08 -12.51
N VAL A 213 -5.81 -15.23 -13.25
CA VAL A 213 -5.67 -14.77 -14.63
C VAL A 213 -5.28 -15.96 -15.51
N SER A 214 -5.95 -16.13 -16.66
CA SER A 214 -5.59 -17.19 -17.59
C SER A 214 -4.20 -16.97 -18.19
N PRO A 215 -3.48 -18.02 -18.62
CA PRO A 215 -2.17 -17.88 -19.25
C PRO A 215 -2.18 -16.95 -20.48
N GLU A 216 -3.23 -17.02 -21.30
CA GLU A 216 -3.40 -16.17 -22.48
C GLU A 216 -3.55 -14.69 -22.09
N ARG A 217 -4.30 -14.43 -21.03
CA ARG A 217 -4.53 -13.08 -20.51
C ARG A 217 -3.28 -12.54 -19.82
N ALA A 218 -2.54 -13.36 -19.08
CA ALA A 218 -1.26 -12.98 -18.48
C ALA A 218 -0.22 -12.60 -19.56
N ASN A 219 -0.24 -13.29 -20.70
CA ASN A 219 0.60 -12.93 -21.85
C ASN A 219 0.15 -11.63 -22.54
N GLN A 220 -1.15 -11.31 -22.55
CA GLN A 220 -1.66 -10.03 -23.07
C GLN A 220 -1.33 -8.85 -22.16
N LEU A 221 -1.32 -9.07 -20.84
CA LEU A 221 -0.91 -8.06 -19.86
C LEU A 221 0.60 -7.75 -19.92
N GLY A 222 1.39 -8.62 -20.57
CA GLY A 222 2.82 -8.42 -20.80
C GLY A 222 3.23 -8.29 -22.27
N GLY A 223 2.28 -7.97 -23.15
CA GLY A 223 2.52 -7.79 -24.59
C GLY A 223 2.85 -6.36 -24.98
#